data_AF-A0A7C9E7C7-F1
#
_entry.id   AF-A0A7C9E7C7-F1
#
_cell.length_a   1.000
_cell.length_b   1.000
_cell.length_c   1.000
_cell.angle_alpha   90.00
_cell.angle_beta   90.00
_cell.angle_gamma   90.00
#
_symmetry.space_group_name_H-M   'P 1'
#
loop_
_entity.id
_entity.type
_entity.pdbx_description
1 polymer ?
#
loop_
_entity_poly.entity_id
_entity_poly.type
_entity_poly.pdbx_seq_one_letter_code
_entity_poly.pdbx_strand_id
1 'polypeptide(L)'
;QSSDATERGTFWAVLVRMLSGSRILFGLISGGIFLGCTGLFYYLYGMEFLREALLYHLTRADPRHNFSIYFYHIYLNYERELSLMEKLVSFLPQFAVQLVLIFCYALDLP
;
A
#
# COMPACT_ATOMS: atom_id res chain seq x y z
N GLN A 1 17.42 16.72 -24.61
CA GLN A 1 18.34 16.22 -23.56
C GLN A 1 18.37 17.11 -22.31
N SER A 2 18.04 18.42 -22.40
CA SER A 2 17.97 19.35 -21.26
C SER A 2 16.70 19.25 -20.39
N SER A 3 15.56 18.80 -20.93
CA SER A 3 14.30 18.64 -20.16
C SER A 3 14.37 17.49 -19.14
N ASP A 4 14.95 16.36 -19.56
CA ASP A 4 15.05 15.11 -18.79
C ASP A 4 15.98 15.22 -17.56
N ALA A 5 16.97 16.12 -17.61
CA ALA A 5 17.83 16.44 -16.47
C ALA A 5 17.13 17.34 -15.44
N THR A 6 16.24 18.22 -15.91
CA THR A 6 15.48 19.14 -15.04
C THR A 6 14.39 18.39 -14.29
N GLU A 7 13.64 17.50 -14.95
CA GLU A 7 12.62 16.65 -14.30
C GLU A 7 13.21 15.73 -13.22
N ARG A 8 14.36 15.09 -13.51
CA ARG A 8 15.07 14.29 -12.49
C ARG A 8 15.45 15.12 -11.27
N GLY A 9 15.98 16.33 -11.48
CA GLY A 9 16.36 17.24 -10.39
C GLY A 9 15.17 17.64 -9.51
N THR A 10 14.02 17.96 -10.12
CA THR A 10 12.80 18.30 -9.40
C THR A 10 12.23 17.10 -8.64
N PHE A 11 12.18 15.92 -9.25
CA PHE A 11 11.70 14.70 -8.60
C PHE A 11 12.54 14.33 -7.37
N TRP A 12 13.87 14.35 -7.48
CA TRP A 12 14.76 14.12 -6.36
C TRP A 12 14.58 15.17 -5.25
N ALA A 13 14.37 16.44 -5.59
CA ALA A 13 14.09 17.47 -4.61
C ALA A 13 12.75 17.23 -3.87
N VAL A 14 11.71 16.76 -4.55
CA VAL A 14 10.45 16.37 -3.91
C VAL A 14 10.65 15.17 -2.98
N LEU A 15 11.37 14.12 -3.43
CA LEU A 15 11.66 12.96 -2.58
C LEU A 15 12.43 13.33 -1.31
N VAL A 16 13.45 14.17 -1.43
CA VAL A 16 14.24 14.62 -0.27
C VAL A 16 13.38 15.47 0.68
N ARG A 17 12.49 16.32 0.17
CA ARG A 17 11.55 17.10 1.00
C ARG A 17 10.48 16.22 1.66
N MET A 18 10.04 15.15 1.00
CA MET A 18 9.13 14.17 1.60
C MET A 18 9.78 13.44 2.78
N LEU A 19 11.10 13.22 2.72
CA LEU A 19 11.91 12.62 3.78
C LEU A 19 12.32 13.64 4.87
N SER A 20 11.37 14.45 5.33
CA SER A 20 11.59 15.34 6.48
C SER A 20 11.74 14.53 7.78
N GLY A 21 12.62 14.97 8.69
CA GLY A 21 12.91 14.28 9.94
C GLY A 21 11.65 13.98 10.78
N SER A 22 10.71 14.92 10.85
CA SER A 22 9.43 14.73 11.56
C SER A 22 8.55 13.66 10.92
N ARG A 23 8.55 13.57 9.58
CA ARG A 23 7.77 12.59 8.81
C ARG A 23 8.36 11.19 8.98
N ILE A 24 9.69 11.09 8.96
CA ILE A 24 10.41 9.84 9.24
C ILE A 24 10.15 9.40 10.69
N LEU A 25 10.25 10.31 11.66
CA LEU A 25 9.99 10.00 13.07
C LEU A 25 8.55 9.51 13.28
N PHE A 26 7.57 10.18 12.67
CA PHE A 26 6.17 9.75 12.70
C PHE A 26 6.00 8.34 12.10
N GLY A 27 6.64 8.08 10.95
CA GLY A 27 6.63 6.77 10.31
C GLY A 27 7.26 5.68 11.18
N LEU A 28 8.39 5.99 11.84
CA LEU A 28 9.09 5.07 12.74
C LEU A 28 8.27 4.77 14.00
N ILE A 29 7.67 5.78 14.63
CA ILE A 29 6.85 5.57 15.84
C ILE A 29 5.59 4.77 15.47
N SER A 30 4.88 5.18 14.42
CA SER A 30 3.65 4.51 13.99
C SER A 30 3.92 3.07 13.54
N GLY A 31 4.96 2.88 12.74
CA GLY A 31 5.41 1.56 12.30
C GLY A 31 5.91 0.71 13.46
N GLY A 32 6.64 1.29 14.41
CA GLY A 32 7.13 0.62 15.61
C GLY A 32 6.00 0.14 16.51
N ILE A 33 4.99 0.98 16.75
CA ILE A 33 3.78 0.59 17.50
C ILE A 33 3.03 -0.52 16.76
N PHE A 34 2.80 -0.37 15.45
CA PHE A 34 2.13 -1.38 14.64
C PHE A 34 2.84 -2.74 14.69
N LEU A 35 4.15 -2.76 14.46
CA LEU A 35 4.97 -3.97 14.51
C LEU A 35 5.07 -4.53 15.93
N GLY A 36 5.17 -3.67 16.94
CA GLY A 36 5.19 -4.06 18.35
C GLY A 36 3.90 -4.76 18.76
N CYS A 37 2.74 -4.18 18.43
CA CYS A 37 1.44 -4.82 18.67
C CYS A 37 1.29 -6.12 17.87
N THR A 38 1.68 -6.12 16.59
CA THR A 38 1.64 -7.33 15.75
C THR A 38 2.52 -8.44 16.32
N GLY A 39 3.73 -8.10 16.78
CA GLY A 39 4.66 -9.03 17.41
C GLY A 39 4.16 -9.56 18.75
N LEU A 40 3.56 -8.69 19.57
CA LEU A 40 2.91 -9.09 20.83
C LEU A 40 1.78 -10.10 20.58
N PHE A 41 0.90 -9.83 19.63
CA PHE A 41 -0.20 -10.74 19.31
C PHE A 41 0.28 -12.02 18.62
N TYR A 42 1.32 -11.93 17.80
CA TYR A 42 1.97 -13.12 17.25
C TYR A 42 2.60 -13.98 18.35
N TYR A 43 3.21 -13.38 19.38
CA TYR A 43 3.73 -14.13 20.52
C TYR A 43 2.63 -14.85 21.31
N LEU A 44 1.46 -14.22 21.48
CA LEU A 44 0.34 -14.79 22.23
C LEU A 44 -0.44 -15.87 21.46
N TYR A 45 -0.63 -15.67 20.14
CA TYR A 45 -1.58 -16.44 19.33
C TYR A 45 -0.93 -17.16 18.12
N GLY A 46 0.35 -16.92 17.88
CA GLY A 46 1.12 -17.56 16.81
C GLY A 46 0.64 -17.24 15.40
N MET A 47 0.82 -18.20 14.50
CA MET A 47 0.45 -18.10 13.08
C MET A 47 -1.05 -17.92 12.84
N GLU A 48 -1.90 -18.37 13.77
CA GLU A 48 -3.35 -18.22 13.67
C GLU A 48 -3.75 -16.74 13.64
N PHE A 49 -3.14 -15.93 14.51
CA PHE A 49 -3.33 -14.48 14.50
C PHE A 49 -2.87 -13.87 13.18
N LEU A 50 -1.67 -14.20 12.71
CA LEU A 50 -1.16 -13.62 11.47
C LEU A 50 -2.04 -13.97 10.28
N ARG A 51 -2.53 -15.22 10.24
CA ARG A 51 -3.45 -15.69 9.20
C ARG A 51 -4.76 -14.92 9.26
N GLU A 52 -5.47 -14.91 10.38
CA GLU A 52 -6.80 -14.31 10.44
C GLU A 52 -6.77 -12.78 10.45
N ALA A 53 -5.86 -12.16 11.19
CA ALA A 53 -5.83 -10.71 11.37
C ALA A 53 -5.22 -9.97 10.16
N LEU A 54 -4.27 -10.57 9.44
CA LEU A 54 -3.51 -9.91 8.37
C LEU A 54 -3.65 -10.62 7.02
N LEU A 55 -3.22 -11.88 6.93
CA LEU A 55 -3.07 -12.56 5.63
C LEU A 55 -4.42 -12.93 4.99
N TYR A 56 -5.43 -13.28 5.78
CA TYR A 56 -6.77 -13.59 5.32
C TYR A 56 -7.41 -12.36 4.68
N HIS A 57 -7.22 -11.18 5.29
CA HIS A 57 -7.72 -9.92 4.75
C HIS A 57 -6.98 -9.50 3.48
N LEU A 58 -5.68 -9.79 3.36
CA LEU A 58 -4.91 -9.56 2.13
C LEU A 58 -5.37 -10.45 0.97
N THR A 59 -5.82 -11.68 1.27
CA THR A 59 -6.21 -12.67 0.26
C THR A 59 -7.71 -12.69 -0.04
N ARG A 60 -8.53 -12.10 0.84
CA ARG A 60 -9.96 -11.93 0.66
C ARG A 60 -10.24 -10.79 -0.32
N ALA A 61 -10.36 -11.15 -1.60
CA ALA A 61 -10.95 -10.27 -2.60
C ALA A 61 -12.46 -10.44 -2.55
N ASP A 62 -13.20 -9.52 -1.94
CA ASP A 62 -14.64 -9.44 -2.16
C ASP A 62 -14.87 -8.74 -3.51
N PRO A 63 -15.21 -9.47 -4.59
CA PRO A 63 -15.45 -8.84 -5.88
C PRO A 63 -16.51 -7.76 -5.76
N ARG A 64 -17.60 -7.95 -5.01
CA ARG A 64 -18.78 -7.06 -5.05
C ARG A 64 -18.51 -5.64 -4.55
N HIS A 65 -17.43 -5.46 -3.78
CA HIS A 65 -17.04 -4.18 -3.21
C HIS A 65 -15.64 -3.73 -3.69
N ASN A 66 -15.07 -4.42 -4.67
CA ASN A 66 -13.74 -4.09 -5.18
C ASN A 66 -13.84 -2.91 -6.16
N PHE A 67 -13.37 -1.73 -5.76
CA PHE A 67 -13.33 -0.52 -6.61
C PHE A 67 -12.30 -0.60 -7.75
N SER A 68 -11.65 -1.76 -7.93
CA SER A 68 -10.71 -1.96 -9.02
C SER A 68 -11.41 -2.07 -10.36
N ILE A 69 -10.78 -1.53 -11.40
CA ILE A 69 -11.22 -1.65 -12.79
C ILE A 69 -11.33 -3.13 -13.24
N TYR A 70 -10.61 -4.02 -12.55
CA TYR A 70 -10.62 -5.47 -12.79
C TYR A 70 -11.79 -6.21 -12.14
N PHE A 71 -12.70 -5.51 -11.45
CA PHE A 71 -13.87 -6.08 -10.80
C PHE A 71 -14.62 -7.09 -11.66
N TYR A 72 -14.96 -6.74 -12.91
CA TYR A 72 -15.76 -7.59 -13.78
C TYR A 72 -15.03 -8.88 -14.20
N HIS A 73 -13.72 -8.78 -14.45
CA HIS A 73 -12.89 -9.94 -14.78
C HIS A 73 -12.77 -10.91 -13.60
N ILE A 74 -12.61 -10.38 -12.39
CA ILE A 74 -12.53 -11.16 -11.14
C ILE A 74 -13.89 -11.79 -10.82
N TYR A 75 -14.98 -11.07 -11.06
CA TYR A 75 -16.34 -11.57 -10.86
C TYR A 75 -16.66 -12.78 -11.75
N LEU A 76 -16.30 -12.73 -13.04
CA LEU A 76 -16.53 -13.83 -13.98
C LEU A 76 -15.61 -15.05 -13.74
N ASN A 77 -14.41 -14.83 -13.19
CA ASN A 77 -13.46 -15.90 -12.90
C ASN A 77 -13.48 -16.34 -11.43
N TYR A 78 -14.47 -15.93 -10.65
CA TYR A 78 -14.53 -16.17 -9.21
C TYR A 78 -14.59 -17.66 -8.83
N GLU A 79 -15.17 -18.51 -9.69
CA GLU A 79 -15.22 -19.97 -9.48
C GLU A 79 -13.86 -20.66 -9.67
N ARG A 80 -12.89 -20.00 -10.33
CA ARG A 80 -11.50 -20.44 -10.35
C ARG A 80 -10.76 -19.80 -9.19
N GLU A 81 -9.91 -20.58 -8.51
CA GLU A 81 -9.02 -20.00 -7.50
C GLU A 81 -8.11 -18.95 -8.16
N LEU A 82 -8.44 -17.67 -7.94
CA LEU A 82 -7.63 -16.57 -8.43
C LEU A 82 -6.26 -16.61 -7.78
N SER A 83 -5.24 -16.49 -8.62
CA SER A 83 -3.86 -16.44 -8.18
C SER A 83 -3.62 -15.19 -7.32
N LEU A 84 -2.66 -15.26 -6.40
CA LEU A 84 -2.23 -14.10 -5.61
C LEU A 84 -1.83 -12.91 -6.48
N MET A 85 -1.26 -13.16 -7.67
CA MET A 85 -0.85 -12.11 -8.60
C MET A 85 -2.05 -11.33 -9.15
N GLU A 86 -3.14 -12.01 -9.51
CA GLU A 86 -4.37 -11.35 -9.99
C GLU A 86 -4.99 -10.48 -8.88
N LYS A 87 -4.94 -10.95 -7.63
CA LYS A 87 -5.40 -10.17 -6.48
C LYS A 87 -4.55 -8.92 -6.27
N LEU A 88 -3.21 -9.03 -6.36
CA LEU A 88 -2.29 -7.90 -6.26
C LEU A 88 -2.50 -6.88 -7.40
N VAL A 89 -2.68 -7.36 -8.63
CA VAL A 89 -2.97 -6.50 -9.80
C VAL A 89 -4.30 -5.77 -9.61
N SER A 90 -5.31 -6.42 -9.05
CA SER A 90 -6.59 -5.77 -8.73
C SER A 90 -6.44 -4.65 -7.70
N PHE A 91 -5.46 -4.73 -6.80
CA PHE A 91 -5.19 -3.69 -5.81
C PHE A 91 -4.41 -2.50 -6.40
N LEU A 92 -3.82 -2.65 -7.59
CA LEU A 92 -2.94 -1.66 -8.19
C LEU A 92 -3.61 -0.31 -8.49
N PRO A 93 -4.86 -0.24 -9.00
CA PRO A 93 -5.51 1.04 -9.31
C PRO A 93 -5.67 1.93 -8.07
N GLN A 94 -6.13 1.38 -6.95
CA GLN A 94 -6.29 2.13 -5.70
C GLN A 94 -4.95 2.57 -5.11
N PHE A 95 -3.93 1.70 -5.19
CA PHE A 95 -2.58 2.05 -4.77
C PHE A 95 -1.97 3.16 -5.64
N ALA A 96 -2.19 3.11 -6.96
CA ALA A 96 -1.72 4.12 -7.90
C ALA A 96 -2.35 5.49 -7.60
N VAL A 97 -3.67 5.55 -7.38
CA VAL A 97 -4.36 6.80 -7.01
C VAL A 97 -3.79 7.35 -5.70
N GLN A 98 -3.59 6.50 -4.69
CA GLN A 98 -3.01 6.93 -3.41
C GLN A 98 -1.59 7.49 -3.59
N LEU A 99 -0.75 6.83 -4.38
CA LEU A 99 0.60 7.31 -4.68
C LEU A 99 0.58 8.66 -5.41
N VAL A 100 -0.27 8.80 -6.43
CA VAL A 100 -0.41 10.06 -7.17
C VAL A 100 -0.82 11.19 -6.24
N LEU A 101 -1.82 10.97 -5.37
CA LEU A 101 -2.24 11.97 -4.39
C LEU A 101 -1.12 12.30 -3.40
N ILE A 102 -0.38 11.30 -2.91
CA ILE A 102 0.77 11.53 -2.04
C ILE A 102 1.78 12.44 -2.73
N PHE A 103 2.14 12.20 -3.99
CA PHE A 103 3.10 13.04 -4.71
C PHE A 103 2.56 14.42 -5.03
N CYS A 104 1.30 14.54 -5.47
CA CYS A 104 0.67 15.82 -5.77
C CYS A 104 0.60 16.73 -4.54
N TYR A 105 0.25 16.18 -3.38
CA TYR A 105 0.06 16.93 -2.14
C TYR A 105 1.23 16.81 -1.15
N ALA A 106 2.35 16.18 -1.54
CA ALA A 106 3.53 15.97 -0.69
C ALA A 106 4.11 17.27 -0.14
N LEU A 107 3.98 18.35 -0.91
CA LEU A 107 4.52 19.67 -0.62
C LEU A 107 3.53 20.59 0.11
N ASP A 108 2.25 20.18 0.19
CA ASP A 108 1.18 20.97 0.82
C ASP A 108 1.04 20.65 2.32
N LEU A 109 1.65 19.56 2.79
CA LEU A 109 1.77 19.30 4.22
C LEU A 109 2.84 20.22 4.84
N PRO A 110 2.55 20.91 5.95
CA PRO A 110 3.51 21.74 6.68
C PRO A 110 4.74 20.94 7.18
#